data_AF-A0A933XEI9-F1
#
_entry.id   AF-A0A933XEI9-F1
#
_cell.length_a   1.000
_cell.length_b   1.000
_cell.length_c   1.000
_cell.angle_alpha   90.00
_cell.angle_beta   90.00
_cell.angle_gamma   90.00
#
_symmetry.space_group_name_H-M   'P 1'
#
loop_
_entity.id
_entity.type
_entity.pdbx_description
1 polymer ?
#
loop_
_entity_poly.entity_id
_entity_poly.type
_entity_poly.pdbx_seq_one_letter_code
_entity_poly.pdbx_strand_id
1 'polypeptide(L)'
;MQKLLLIVIIMTFSVLVEAQVTPKSIAYDTVITKTANAKTFYVKNPTNKLIQITNVRTVTGKFYFNLSPFNINPNDSVLVTVYFNSPQNITHRDFLIFEDKGLNCSIIYYGLCTAKFPESYYLPTQNLWDEALKTAIRTYTTTGYVTLGYNTARDHMFATIDKYLTNDTIECVYTGFKVRAVNRTEAQAQGFNTEHTFPQSFFNSNDPMVSDLFHLYPTLESPNSCRSNYDFNKVFTITSTSCNVGGSKLGTDSTGETVYEPRDKHKGNVARSLFYFSVKYNNISPGGYMDTKQENRLRLWNYFDTTDANERLRNTRIANYQHVRNPFIDHPELIDRIASTFSVVNRTPVGKISATPYTVTYDTLRAGDTSSYLIGIMNYGTANLTISNAISSIPQFTVVSTASPIAAGQFGYIRVKFSPTSTYTTYNGTLTVSNSDSTIIINLKGVSSGPIGIQNISSTVPKETKLFQNYPNPFNPVTIIRFQISGYENGKKKNENSFVTLKVYNLLGQEIATLVNEKLTPGIYEIPFSVYQSSGSQILSGVYFYKLEIVDPLGRTENFSQTNKLIIVK
;
A
#
# COMPACT_ATOMS: atom_id res chain seq x y z
N MET A 1 -57.47 38.28 14.76
CA MET A 1 -56.01 38.40 14.66
C MET A 1 -55.37 37.13 15.22
N GLN A 2 -55.12 36.13 14.38
CA GLN A 2 -54.41 34.91 14.75
C GLN A 2 -52.91 35.19 14.72
N LYS A 3 -52.23 35.00 15.86
CA LYS A 3 -50.76 35.02 15.93
C LYS A 3 -50.23 33.67 15.47
N LEU A 4 -49.59 33.66 14.30
CA LEU A 4 -48.84 32.53 13.78
C LEU A 4 -47.52 32.42 14.56
N LEU A 5 -47.33 31.33 15.30
CA LEU A 5 -46.08 31.03 15.99
C LEU A 5 -45.11 30.43 14.97
N LEU A 6 -44.11 31.23 14.55
CA LEU A 6 -43.05 30.78 13.66
C LEU A 6 -42.09 29.87 14.44
N ILE A 7 -42.22 28.55 14.25
CA ILE A 7 -41.23 27.58 14.71
C ILE A 7 -40.02 27.71 13.79
N VAL A 8 -38.99 28.42 14.26
CA VAL A 8 -37.67 28.46 13.63
C VAL A 8 -37.04 27.09 13.84
N ILE A 9 -37.15 26.22 12.84
CA ILE A 9 -36.31 25.02 12.73
C ILE A 9 -34.89 25.53 12.50
N ILE A 10 -34.10 25.57 13.57
CA ILE A 10 -32.66 25.76 13.49
C ILE A 10 -32.11 24.51 12.81
N MET A 11 -32.05 24.53 11.47
CA MET A 11 -31.15 23.66 10.73
C MET A 11 -29.74 24.07 11.14
N THR A 12 -29.18 23.39 12.13
CA THR A 12 -27.75 23.44 12.38
C THR A 12 -27.07 22.88 11.14
N PHE A 13 -26.65 23.76 10.23
CA PHE A 13 -25.60 23.43 9.27
C PHE A 13 -24.37 23.11 10.13
N SER A 14 -24.18 21.82 10.44
CA SER A 14 -22.89 21.32 10.86
C SER A 14 -21.96 21.52 9.66
N VAL A 15 -21.31 22.68 9.60
CA VAL A 15 -20.09 22.86 8.84
C VAL A 15 -19.18 21.76 9.37
N LEU A 16 -19.06 20.67 8.62
CA LEU A 16 -18.05 19.66 8.87
C LEU A 16 -16.75 20.45 8.87
N VAL A 17 -16.20 20.67 10.06
CA VAL A 17 -14.84 21.16 10.24
C VAL A 17 -13.99 20.08 9.61
N GLU A 18 -13.71 20.24 8.32
CA GLU A 18 -12.63 19.55 7.66
C GLU A 18 -11.42 19.81 8.54
N ALA A 19 -10.79 18.77 9.06
CA ALA A 19 -9.45 18.89 9.60
C ALA A 19 -8.55 19.27 8.41
N GLN A 20 -8.51 20.57 8.07
CA GLN A 20 -7.67 21.10 7.01
C GLN A 20 -6.25 21.14 7.56
N VAL A 21 -5.52 20.07 7.29
CA VAL A 21 -4.16 19.96 7.78
C VAL A 21 -3.25 20.80 6.88
N THR A 22 -2.54 21.75 7.49
CA THR A 22 -1.64 22.69 6.80
C THR A 22 -0.25 22.59 7.42
N PRO A 23 0.82 22.37 6.62
CA PRO A 23 0.82 22.23 5.16
C PRO A 23 0.27 20.87 4.68
N LYS A 24 -0.43 20.86 3.52
CA LYS A 24 -0.94 19.62 2.89
C LYS A 24 0.15 18.77 2.25
N SER A 25 1.38 19.28 2.16
CA SER A 25 2.53 18.59 1.56
C SER A 25 3.76 18.64 2.45
N ILE A 26 4.54 17.56 2.40
CA ILE A 26 5.83 17.40 3.07
C ILE A 26 6.88 17.23 1.97
N ALA A 27 7.54 18.33 1.60
CA ALA A 27 8.60 18.34 0.61
C ALA A 27 9.97 18.22 1.27
N TYR A 28 10.81 17.30 0.84
CA TYR A 28 12.22 17.22 1.25
C TYR A 28 13.07 18.13 0.37
N ASP A 29 14.24 18.53 0.88
CA ASP A 29 15.31 19.01 0.02
C ASP A 29 15.80 17.87 -0.89
N THR A 30 16.61 18.21 -1.89
CA THR A 30 17.18 17.16 -2.76
C THR A 30 18.14 16.30 -1.97
N VAL A 31 17.93 14.98 -1.99
CA VAL A 31 18.72 14.01 -1.23
C VAL A 31 19.63 13.18 -2.14
N ILE A 32 20.66 12.56 -1.57
CA ILE A 32 21.53 11.61 -2.28
C ILE A 32 20.93 10.21 -2.22
N THR A 33 20.98 9.46 -3.31
CA THR A 33 20.51 8.07 -3.34
C THR A 33 21.25 7.18 -2.34
N LYS A 34 20.59 6.10 -1.90
CA LYS A 34 21.13 5.08 -0.97
C LYS A 34 21.56 5.67 0.39
N THR A 35 21.11 6.87 0.73
CA THR A 35 21.28 7.49 2.05
C THR A 35 19.94 7.55 2.79
N ALA A 36 19.97 7.28 4.09
CA ALA A 36 18.79 7.43 4.94
C ALA A 36 18.55 8.93 5.20
N ASN A 37 17.34 9.40 4.90
CA ASN A 37 16.92 10.77 5.12
C ASN A 37 15.67 10.79 5.99
N ALA A 38 15.51 11.85 6.78
CA ALA A 38 14.36 12.02 7.65
C ALA A 38 13.87 13.47 7.60
N LYS A 39 12.56 13.66 7.76
CA LYS A 39 11.95 14.97 7.89
C LYS A 39 10.91 14.97 9.00
N THR A 40 10.95 16.01 9.82
CA THR A 40 10.01 16.21 10.93
C THR A 40 8.95 17.24 10.57
N PHE A 41 7.72 17.01 10.99
CA PHE A 41 6.61 17.95 10.84
C PHE A 41 5.55 17.75 11.92
N TYR A 42 4.75 18.78 12.18
CA TYR A 42 3.66 18.72 13.16
C TYR A 42 2.37 18.24 12.51
N VAL A 43 1.74 17.23 13.12
CA VAL A 43 0.35 16.87 12.87
C VAL A 43 -0.53 17.62 13.86
N LYS A 44 -1.39 18.51 13.35
CA LYS A 44 -2.23 19.40 14.16
C LYS A 44 -3.66 18.88 14.25
N ASN A 45 -4.26 19.01 15.43
CA ASN A 45 -5.69 18.82 15.65
C ASN A 45 -6.38 20.19 15.81
N PRO A 46 -6.95 20.76 14.74
CA PRO A 46 -7.66 22.05 14.82
C PRO A 46 -9.09 21.92 15.38
N THR A 47 -9.52 20.70 15.75
CA THR A 47 -10.91 20.43 16.15
C THR A 47 -11.08 20.55 17.66
N ASN A 48 -12.33 20.58 18.11
CA ASN A 48 -12.70 20.51 19.52
C ASN A 48 -12.82 19.06 20.05
N LYS A 49 -12.49 18.04 19.24
CA LYS A 49 -12.56 16.63 19.61
C LYS A 49 -11.17 16.02 19.71
N LEU A 50 -11.03 14.97 20.52
CA LEU A 50 -9.81 14.15 20.54
C LEU A 50 -9.65 13.42 19.21
N ILE A 51 -8.46 13.49 18.61
CA ILE A 51 -8.07 12.63 17.47
C ILE A 51 -7.28 11.45 18.03
N GLN A 52 -7.65 10.24 17.64
CA GLN A 52 -7.02 8.98 18.02
C GLN A 52 -6.44 8.30 16.79
N ILE A 53 -5.15 8.52 16.52
CA ILE A 53 -4.46 7.89 15.41
C ILE A 53 -4.22 6.42 15.74
N THR A 54 -4.94 5.53 15.06
CA THR A 54 -4.84 4.08 15.24
C THR A 54 -3.81 3.44 14.34
N ASN A 55 -3.51 4.07 13.20
CA ASN A 55 -2.58 3.55 12.22
C ASN A 55 -2.00 4.68 11.37
N VAL A 56 -0.75 4.52 10.94
CA VAL A 56 -0.09 5.43 10.00
C VAL A 56 0.49 4.59 8.87
N ARG A 57 0.13 4.94 7.63
CA ARG A 57 0.59 4.20 6.46
C ARG A 57 0.91 5.12 5.29
N THR A 58 1.51 4.53 4.27
CA THR A 58 1.76 5.16 2.97
C THR A 58 1.15 4.33 1.85
N VAL A 59 0.94 4.92 0.67
CA VAL A 59 0.35 4.20 -0.47
C VAL A 59 1.41 3.36 -1.20
N THR A 60 2.60 3.91 -1.42
CA THR A 60 3.65 3.24 -2.23
C THR A 60 4.77 2.62 -1.40
N GLY A 61 4.86 2.94 -0.11
CA GLY A 61 5.92 2.44 0.78
C GLY A 61 7.28 3.11 0.58
N LYS A 62 7.36 4.18 -0.23
CA LYS A 62 8.62 4.92 -0.46
C LYS A 62 9.00 5.79 0.72
N PHE A 63 8.02 6.23 1.48
CA PHE A 63 8.19 6.87 2.77
C PHE A 63 7.75 5.88 3.84
N TYR A 64 8.35 5.96 5.03
CA TYR A 64 7.99 5.09 6.14
C TYR A 64 8.06 5.83 7.47
N PHE A 65 7.33 5.27 8.44
CA PHE A 65 7.20 5.81 9.78
C PHE A 65 7.64 4.76 10.79
N ASN A 66 8.13 5.22 11.94
CA ASN A 66 8.30 4.40 13.13
C ASN A 66 7.47 5.04 14.25
N LEU A 67 6.16 4.75 14.25
CA LEU A 67 5.19 5.34 15.17
C LEU A 67 4.30 4.24 15.76
N SER A 68 4.00 4.35 17.04
CA SER A 68 2.90 3.62 17.70
C SER A 68 1.62 4.45 17.68
N PRO A 69 0.42 3.87 17.88
CA PRO A 69 -0.82 4.63 18.01
C PRO A 69 -0.71 5.75 19.05
N PHE A 70 -1.28 6.92 18.75
CA PHE A 70 -1.18 8.10 19.60
C PHE A 70 -2.43 8.99 19.50
N ASN A 71 -2.62 9.84 20.50
CA ASN A 71 -3.72 10.80 20.52
C ASN A 71 -3.20 12.22 20.27
N ILE A 72 -4.04 13.07 19.69
CA ILE A 72 -3.80 14.51 19.56
C ILE A 72 -4.97 15.24 20.23
N ASN A 73 -4.69 15.95 21.32
CA ASN A 73 -5.71 16.70 22.06
C ASN A 73 -6.33 17.82 21.20
N PRO A 74 -7.55 18.28 21.53
CA PRO A 74 -8.15 19.44 20.87
C PRO A 74 -7.22 20.65 20.85
N ASN A 75 -7.08 21.30 19.70
CA ASN A 75 -6.19 22.47 19.47
C ASN A 75 -4.69 22.23 19.74
N ASP A 76 -4.25 20.96 19.79
CA ASP A 76 -2.86 20.57 20.05
C ASP A 76 -2.17 20.01 18.79
N SER A 77 -0.88 19.68 18.90
CA SER A 77 -0.11 19.08 17.82
C SER A 77 0.92 18.06 18.30
N VAL A 78 1.19 17.05 17.47
CA VAL A 78 2.21 16.03 17.71
C VAL A 78 3.29 16.14 16.65
N LEU A 79 4.56 16.13 17.07
CA LEU A 79 5.70 16.10 16.17
C LEU A 79 5.91 14.67 15.64
N VAL A 80 5.97 14.54 14.32
CA VAL A 80 6.13 13.26 13.62
C VAL A 80 7.38 13.31 12.74
N THR A 81 8.12 12.20 12.70
CA THR A 81 9.24 11.99 11.77
C THR A 81 8.85 11.00 10.69
N VAL A 82 9.01 11.40 9.43
CA VAL A 82 8.93 10.53 8.26
C VAL A 82 10.33 10.26 7.73
N TYR A 83 10.57 9.03 7.30
CA TYR A 83 11.84 8.59 6.74
C TYR A 83 11.73 8.28 5.25
N PHE A 84 12.84 8.46 4.54
CA PHE A 84 12.96 8.23 3.10
C PHE A 84 14.33 7.64 2.75
N ASN A 85 14.34 6.67 1.85
CA ASN A 85 15.55 6.17 1.20
C ASN A 85 15.17 5.67 -0.21
N SER A 86 15.99 5.98 -1.21
CA SER A 86 15.78 5.49 -2.56
C SER A 86 17.11 5.20 -3.25
N PRO A 87 17.20 4.09 -4.01
CA PRO A 87 18.33 3.86 -4.89
C PRO A 87 18.25 4.70 -6.17
N GLN A 88 17.10 5.27 -6.55
CA GLN A 88 16.92 5.89 -7.87
C GLN A 88 16.99 7.42 -7.82
N ASN A 89 17.56 8.06 -8.86
CA ASN A 89 17.58 9.50 -9.03
C ASN A 89 16.27 10.05 -9.65
N ILE A 90 15.16 9.85 -8.95
CA ILE A 90 13.86 10.37 -9.37
C ILE A 90 13.18 11.13 -8.23
N THR A 91 12.12 11.83 -8.58
CA THR A 91 11.18 12.44 -7.67
C THR A 91 10.15 11.39 -7.22
N HIS A 92 10.22 11.02 -5.95
CA HIS A 92 9.28 10.14 -5.29
C HIS A 92 8.11 10.93 -4.73
N ARG A 93 6.93 10.34 -4.89
CA ARG A 93 5.62 10.91 -4.53
C ARG A 93 4.84 9.83 -3.81
N ASP A 94 4.24 10.18 -2.67
CA ASP A 94 3.40 9.27 -1.91
C ASP A 94 2.38 10.04 -1.06
N PHE A 95 1.36 9.35 -0.58
CA PHE A 95 0.44 9.90 0.41
C PHE A 95 0.77 9.32 1.79
N LEU A 96 0.87 10.20 2.78
CA LEU A 96 1.08 9.86 4.18
C LEU A 96 -0.27 9.95 4.88
N ILE A 97 -0.73 8.85 5.45
CA ILE A 97 -2.12 8.71 5.88
C ILE A 97 -2.14 8.35 7.35
N PHE A 98 -2.80 9.19 8.14
CA PHE A 98 -3.01 8.99 9.56
C PHE A 98 -4.49 8.63 9.73
N GLU A 99 -4.72 7.35 10.00
CA GLU A 99 -6.06 6.78 10.18
C GLU A 99 -6.53 7.06 11.59
N ASP A 100 -7.67 7.71 11.69
CA ASP A 100 -8.28 8.13 12.94
C ASP A 100 -9.59 7.37 13.19
N LYS A 101 -9.90 7.19 14.47
CA LYS A 101 -11.14 6.54 14.94
C LYS A 101 -12.25 7.54 15.30
N GLY A 102 -11.93 8.81 15.54
CA GLY A 102 -12.86 9.82 16.09
C GLY A 102 -13.50 10.78 15.07
N LEU A 103 -12.96 10.85 13.86
CA LEU A 103 -13.34 11.75 12.78
C LEU A 103 -13.93 10.97 11.61
N ASN A 104 -14.88 11.61 10.92
CA ASN A 104 -15.45 11.08 9.68
C ASN A 104 -14.54 11.30 8.45
N CYS A 105 -13.21 11.40 8.66
CA CYS A 105 -12.18 11.48 7.63
C CYS A 105 -10.78 11.12 8.18
N SER A 106 -9.89 10.61 7.34
CA SER A 106 -8.47 10.44 7.67
C SER A 106 -7.69 11.74 7.41
N ILE A 107 -6.57 11.94 8.13
CA ILE A 107 -5.62 13.00 7.83
C ILE A 107 -4.67 12.52 6.73
N ILE A 108 -4.56 13.30 5.64
CA ILE A 108 -3.76 12.95 4.45
C ILE A 108 -2.77 14.07 4.17
N TYR A 109 -1.49 13.70 4.04
CA TYR A 109 -0.45 14.57 3.50
C TYR A 109 0.12 14.01 2.21
N TYR A 110 0.64 14.90 1.38
CA TYR A 110 1.39 14.53 0.18
C TYR A 110 2.90 14.63 0.39
N GLY A 111 3.60 13.49 0.39
CA GLY A 111 5.05 13.42 0.51
C GLY A 111 5.75 13.57 -0.85
N LEU A 112 6.76 14.43 -0.90
CA LEU A 112 7.57 14.68 -2.10
C LEU A 112 9.05 14.67 -1.73
N CYS A 113 9.85 13.84 -2.40
CA CYS A 113 11.31 13.85 -2.23
C CYS A 113 12.01 13.57 -3.56
N THR A 114 12.92 14.44 -3.96
CA THR A 114 13.76 14.25 -5.15
C THR A 114 15.10 13.68 -4.72
N ALA A 115 15.43 12.50 -5.23
CA ALA A 115 16.75 11.90 -5.07
C ALA A 115 17.62 12.18 -6.30
N LYS A 116 18.93 12.30 -6.09
CA LYS A 116 19.95 12.39 -7.14
C LYS A 116 21.09 11.40 -6.88
N PHE A 117 21.70 10.92 -7.94
CA PHE A 117 22.97 10.21 -7.83
C PHE A 117 24.06 11.17 -7.38
N PRO A 118 25.07 10.71 -6.60
CA PRO A 118 26.18 11.55 -6.18
C PRO A 118 27.07 11.99 -7.35
N GLU A 119 27.15 11.19 -8.41
CA GLU A 119 27.95 11.45 -9.60
C GLU A 119 27.25 12.48 -10.52
N SER A 120 27.89 13.64 -10.72
CA SER A 120 27.32 14.74 -11.52
C SER A 120 27.05 14.37 -12.97
N TYR A 121 27.85 13.45 -13.55
CA TYR A 121 27.69 13.01 -14.93
C TYR A 121 26.43 12.15 -15.17
N TYR A 122 25.78 11.66 -14.11
CA TYR A 122 24.46 11.02 -14.23
C TYR A 122 23.27 11.96 -14.01
N LEU A 123 23.51 13.25 -13.75
CA LEU A 123 22.44 14.24 -13.64
C LEU A 123 21.47 14.25 -14.85
N PRO A 124 21.93 14.10 -16.11
CA PRO A 124 21.02 14.04 -17.26
C PRO A 124 20.04 12.86 -17.26
N THR A 125 20.25 11.83 -16.42
CA THR A 125 19.32 10.68 -16.29
C THR A 125 18.20 10.92 -15.27
N GLN A 126 18.24 12.04 -14.55
CA GLN A 126 17.31 12.32 -13.46
C GLN A 126 15.88 12.48 -13.99
N ASN A 127 14.92 11.83 -13.33
CA ASN A 127 13.50 11.87 -13.72
C ASN A 127 13.17 11.43 -15.16
N LEU A 128 14.12 10.81 -15.88
CA LEU A 128 13.87 10.24 -17.19
C LEU A 128 13.44 8.78 -17.11
N TRP A 129 12.67 8.37 -18.11
CA TRP A 129 12.14 7.03 -18.29
C TRP A 129 12.25 6.65 -19.76
N ASP A 130 12.32 5.35 -20.02
CA ASP A 130 12.15 4.74 -21.34
C ASP A 130 13.07 5.34 -22.41
N GLU A 131 12.53 5.79 -23.55
CA GLU A 131 13.36 6.28 -24.67
C GLU A 131 14.18 7.52 -24.30
N ALA A 132 13.63 8.41 -23.48
CA ALA A 132 14.36 9.58 -22.98
C ALA A 132 15.54 9.17 -22.09
N LEU A 133 15.36 8.17 -21.22
CA LEU A 133 16.45 7.64 -20.39
C LEU A 133 17.51 6.91 -21.22
N LYS A 134 17.09 6.06 -22.18
CA LYS A 134 18.02 5.40 -23.11
C LYS A 134 18.84 6.42 -23.90
N THR A 135 18.22 7.49 -24.37
CA THR A 135 18.90 8.59 -25.07
C THR A 135 19.95 9.24 -24.18
N ALA A 136 19.60 9.63 -22.96
CA ALA A 136 20.56 10.23 -22.01
C ALA A 136 21.74 9.30 -21.69
N ILE A 137 21.47 8.01 -21.48
CA ILE A 137 22.50 6.99 -21.26
C ILE A 137 23.41 6.87 -22.49
N ARG A 138 22.83 6.77 -23.69
CA ARG A 138 23.58 6.66 -24.95
C ARG A 138 24.46 7.89 -25.20
N THR A 139 23.93 9.09 -24.97
CA THR A 139 24.71 10.34 -25.07
C THR A 139 25.91 10.30 -24.11
N TYR A 140 25.70 9.92 -22.85
CA TYR A 140 26.79 9.79 -21.88
C TYR A 140 27.84 8.75 -22.31
N THR A 141 27.42 7.56 -22.75
CA THR A 141 28.35 6.47 -23.09
C THR A 141 29.03 6.64 -24.45
N THR A 142 28.62 7.64 -25.23
CA THR A 142 29.22 7.98 -26.54
C THR A 142 30.09 9.23 -26.45
N THR A 143 29.67 10.23 -25.66
CA THR A 143 30.40 11.50 -25.54
C THR A 143 31.70 11.29 -24.77
N GLY A 144 32.84 11.54 -25.44
CA GLY A 144 34.16 11.35 -24.84
C GLY A 144 34.64 9.90 -24.81
N TYR A 145 33.87 8.94 -25.34
CA TYR A 145 34.30 7.56 -25.48
C TYR A 145 35.53 7.47 -26.39
N VAL A 146 36.55 6.73 -25.94
CA VAL A 146 37.75 6.43 -26.74
C VAL A 146 37.74 4.97 -27.18
N THR A 147 37.83 4.78 -28.49
CA THR A 147 38.12 3.47 -29.10
C THR A 147 39.62 3.21 -29.01
N LEU A 148 39.98 2.02 -28.53
CA LEU A 148 41.37 1.57 -28.40
C LEU A 148 41.81 0.76 -29.64
N GLY A 149 40.87 0.36 -30.48
CA GLY A 149 41.07 -0.71 -31.47
C GLY A 149 41.14 -2.09 -30.82
N TYR A 150 40.85 -3.12 -31.62
CA TYR A 150 40.58 -4.47 -31.12
C TYR A 150 41.73 -5.11 -30.31
N ASN A 151 42.97 -5.01 -30.80
CA ASN A 151 44.12 -5.61 -30.14
C ASN A 151 44.48 -4.90 -28.83
N THR A 152 44.62 -3.58 -28.87
CA THR A 152 44.97 -2.75 -27.71
C THR A 152 43.94 -2.90 -26.58
N ALA A 153 42.64 -2.91 -26.91
CA ALA A 153 41.58 -3.15 -25.93
C ALA A 153 41.82 -4.47 -25.19
N ARG A 154 42.04 -5.57 -25.93
CA ARG A 154 42.29 -6.90 -25.35
C ARG A 154 43.60 -6.96 -24.58
N ASP A 155 44.65 -6.27 -25.03
CA ASP A 155 45.91 -6.18 -24.31
C ASP A 155 45.70 -5.56 -22.92
N HIS A 156 44.93 -4.46 -22.82
CA HIS A 156 44.53 -3.90 -21.53
C HIS A 156 43.63 -4.84 -20.71
N MET A 157 42.70 -5.54 -21.38
CA MET A 157 41.81 -6.51 -20.75
C MET A 157 42.58 -7.57 -19.94
N PHE A 158 43.52 -8.25 -20.60
CA PHE A 158 44.31 -9.32 -19.99
C PHE A 158 45.39 -8.80 -19.04
N ALA A 159 46.07 -7.69 -19.37
CA ALA A 159 47.19 -7.20 -18.57
C ALA A 159 46.76 -6.50 -17.28
N THR A 160 45.59 -5.83 -17.28
CA THR A 160 45.22 -4.91 -16.19
C THR A 160 43.76 -5.02 -15.74
N ILE A 161 42.79 -5.01 -16.66
CA ILE A 161 41.37 -4.82 -16.31
C ILE A 161 40.82 -6.04 -15.58
N ASP A 162 40.99 -7.24 -16.15
CA ASP A 162 40.45 -8.50 -15.64
C ASP A 162 41.49 -9.31 -14.84
N LYS A 163 42.62 -8.70 -14.49
CA LYS A 163 43.66 -9.30 -13.66
C LYS A 163 43.32 -9.18 -12.17
N TYR A 164 43.33 -10.32 -11.46
CA TYR A 164 43.24 -10.38 -10.00
C TYR A 164 44.62 -10.07 -9.39
N LEU A 165 44.72 -8.93 -8.71
CA LEU A 165 46.01 -8.41 -8.21
C LEU A 165 46.60 -9.22 -7.05
N THR A 166 45.78 -9.97 -6.31
CA THR A 166 46.24 -10.73 -5.14
C THR A 166 47.11 -11.92 -5.50
N ASN A 167 47.02 -12.43 -6.74
CA ASN A 167 47.74 -13.63 -7.17
C ASN A 167 48.18 -13.60 -8.64
N ASP A 168 48.10 -12.43 -9.29
CA ASP A 168 48.42 -12.24 -10.71
C ASP A 168 47.68 -13.19 -11.67
N THR A 169 46.43 -13.56 -11.33
CA THR A 169 45.65 -14.50 -12.15
C THR A 169 44.60 -13.84 -13.02
N ILE A 170 44.25 -14.53 -14.10
CA ILE A 170 43.13 -14.23 -14.99
C ILE A 170 42.14 -15.40 -14.87
N GLU A 171 40.85 -15.11 -14.78
CA GLU A 171 39.79 -16.12 -14.62
C GLU A 171 38.96 -16.23 -15.90
N CYS A 172 38.72 -17.46 -16.36
CA CYS A 172 37.75 -17.72 -17.41
C CYS A 172 36.33 -17.55 -16.85
N VAL A 173 35.58 -16.58 -17.38
CA VAL A 173 34.25 -16.23 -16.84
C VAL A 173 33.24 -17.38 -16.87
N TYR A 174 33.37 -18.30 -17.82
CA TYR A 174 32.46 -19.45 -17.97
C TYR A 174 32.86 -20.72 -17.23
N THR A 175 34.09 -20.86 -16.75
CA THR A 175 34.54 -22.09 -16.07
C THR A 175 35.09 -21.85 -14.67
N GLY A 176 35.53 -20.62 -14.38
CA GLY A 176 36.26 -20.29 -13.16
C GLY A 176 37.69 -20.77 -13.13
N PHE A 177 38.17 -21.39 -14.21
CA PHE A 177 39.56 -21.77 -14.35
C PHE A 177 40.44 -20.52 -14.34
N LYS A 178 41.53 -20.57 -13.56
CA LYS A 178 42.46 -19.46 -13.39
C LYS A 178 43.85 -19.84 -13.83
N VAL A 179 44.53 -18.90 -14.50
CA VAL A 179 45.93 -19.03 -14.88
C VAL A 179 46.69 -17.79 -14.44
N ARG A 180 47.99 -17.95 -14.20
CA ARG A 180 48.90 -16.83 -14.05
C ARG A 180 49.35 -16.39 -15.44
N ALA A 181 49.12 -15.13 -15.77
CA ALA A 181 49.59 -14.51 -17.00
C ALA A 181 49.72 -13.00 -16.78
N VAL A 182 50.77 -12.37 -17.31
CA VAL A 182 50.97 -10.92 -17.16
C VAL A 182 50.48 -10.11 -18.35
N ASN A 183 50.19 -10.77 -19.48
CA ASN A 183 49.72 -10.15 -20.71
C ASN A 183 48.84 -11.12 -21.53
N ARG A 184 48.28 -10.61 -22.63
CA ARG A 184 47.44 -11.41 -23.54
C ARG A 184 48.18 -12.60 -24.15
N THR A 185 49.41 -12.43 -24.60
CA THR A 185 50.19 -13.50 -25.26
C THR A 185 50.38 -14.71 -24.34
N GLU A 186 50.74 -14.49 -23.07
CA GLU A 186 50.88 -15.56 -22.07
C GLU A 186 49.55 -16.23 -21.72
N ALA A 187 48.46 -15.46 -21.67
CA ALA A 187 47.13 -16.02 -21.43
C ALA A 187 46.70 -16.91 -22.62
N GLN A 188 46.91 -16.45 -23.85
CA GLN A 188 46.59 -17.19 -25.07
C GLN A 188 47.44 -18.46 -25.23
N ALA A 189 48.72 -18.42 -24.85
CA ALA A 189 49.56 -19.61 -24.79
C ALA A 189 49.03 -20.68 -23.81
N GLN A 190 48.15 -20.28 -22.88
CA GLN A 190 47.47 -21.16 -21.92
C GLN A 190 45.99 -21.43 -22.31
N GLY A 191 45.62 -21.18 -23.56
CA GLY A 191 44.29 -21.51 -24.11
C GLY A 191 43.19 -20.49 -23.80
N PHE A 192 43.54 -19.29 -23.33
CA PHE A 192 42.57 -18.20 -23.18
C PHE A 192 42.24 -17.53 -24.51
N ASN A 193 40.98 -17.20 -24.66
CA ASN A 193 40.40 -16.39 -25.72
C ASN A 193 39.63 -15.20 -25.11
N THR A 194 39.02 -14.39 -25.96
CA THR A 194 38.15 -13.28 -25.56
C THR A 194 36.72 -13.60 -25.95
N GLU A 195 35.85 -13.54 -24.96
CA GLU A 195 34.40 -13.59 -25.10
C GLU A 195 33.90 -12.22 -25.52
N HIS A 196 33.04 -12.18 -26.53
CA HIS A 196 32.21 -11.02 -26.83
C HIS A 196 30.78 -11.33 -26.39
N THR A 197 30.39 -10.86 -25.22
CA THR A 197 29.08 -11.16 -24.63
C THR A 197 27.94 -10.74 -25.55
N PHE A 198 28.09 -9.65 -26.31
CA PHE A 198 27.25 -9.42 -27.49
C PHE A 198 27.96 -10.05 -28.71
N PRO A 199 27.38 -11.06 -29.39
CA PRO A 199 28.14 -11.82 -30.39
C PRO A 199 28.52 -10.98 -31.62
N GLN A 200 29.77 -11.12 -32.08
CA GLN A 200 30.33 -10.36 -33.20
C GLN A 200 29.58 -10.53 -34.53
N SER A 201 28.92 -11.68 -34.72
CA SER A 201 28.13 -11.98 -35.92
C SER A 201 26.98 -10.99 -36.17
N PHE A 202 26.53 -10.28 -35.13
CA PHE A 202 25.44 -9.33 -35.25
C PHE A 202 25.90 -7.92 -35.67
N PHE A 203 27.19 -7.57 -35.52
CA PHE A 203 27.74 -6.25 -35.89
C PHE A 203 28.91 -6.31 -36.88
N ASN A 204 29.13 -7.44 -37.55
CA ASN A 204 30.22 -7.63 -38.52
C ASN A 204 31.62 -7.36 -37.94
N SER A 205 31.81 -7.53 -36.63
CA SER A 205 33.08 -7.23 -35.94
C SER A 205 33.59 -5.78 -36.11
N ASN A 206 32.68 -4.84 -36.38
CA ASN A 206 33.04 -3.43 -36.59
C ASN A 206 33.50 -2.74 -35.29
N ASP A 207 34.43 -1.81 -35.44
CA ASP A 207 34.78 -0.82 -34.41
C ASP A 207 33.68 0.28 -34.37
N PRO A 208 33.34 0.84 -33.20
CA PRO A 208 33.92 0.64 -31.87
C PRO A 208 33.38 -0.58 -31.10
N MET A 209 32.36 -1.28 -31.61
CA MET A 209 31.71 -2.36 -30.87
C MET A 209 32.65 -3.50 -30.52
N VAL A 210 33.51 -3.91 -31.46
CA VAL A 210 34.44 -5.04 -31.28
C VAL A 210 35.49 -4.80 -30.20
N SER A 211 35.79 -3.53 -29.88
CA SER A 211 36.81 -3.08 -28.95
C SER A 211 36.24 -2.48 -27.65
N ASP A 212 34.92 -2.46 -27.48
CA ASP A 212 34.25 -1.91 -26.28
C ASP A 212 34.34 -2.88 -25.08
N LEU A 213 35.26 -2.61 -24.16
CA LEU A 213 35.62 -3.51 -23.06
C LEU A 213 34.48 -3.82 -22.09
N PHE A 214 33.37 -3.07 -22.13
CA PHE A 214 32.20 -3.35 -21.30
C PHE A 214 31.45 -4.62 -21.67
N HIS A 215 31.74 -5.27 -22.81
CA HIS A 215 31.19 -6.59 -23.16
C HIS A 215 32.25 -7.63 -23.55
N LEU A 216 33.54 -7.30 -23.43
CA LEU A 216 34.64 -8.25 -23.64
C LEU A 216 35.02 -8.90 -22.31
N TYR A 217 35.25 -10.22 -22.28
CA TYR A 217 35.71 -10.92 -21.07
C TYR A 217 36.76 -12.00 -21.37
N PRO A 218 37.66 -12.34 -20.42
CA PRO A 218 38.54 -13.50 -20.56
C PRO A 218 37.75 -14.81 -20.46
N THR A 219 37.97 -15.71 -21.42
CA THR A 219 37.35 -17.04 -21.47
C THR A 219 38.38 -18.04 -21.96
N LEU A 220 38.16 -19.35 -21.77
CA LEU A 220 38.95 -20.37 -22.47
C LEU A 220 38.36 -20.58 -23.87
N GLU A 221 39.17 -21.06 -24.81
CA GLU A 221 38.71 -21.32 -26.19
C GLU A 221 37.50 -22.25 -26.26
N SER A 222 37.57 -23.41 -25.60
CA SER A 222 36.50 -24.41 -25.61
C SER A 222 35.14 -23.89 -25.10
N PRO A 223 35.02 -23.29 -23.90
CA PRO A 223 33.75 -22.75 -23.43
C PRO A 223 33.27 -21.54 -24.24
N ASN A 224 34.17 -20.76 -24.86
CA ASN A 224 33.79 -19.71 -25.81
C ASN A 224 33.11 -20.31 -27.06
N SER A 225 33.73 -21.32 -27.65
CA SER A 225 33.16 -22.05 -28.79
C SER A 225 31.82 -22.71 -28.44
N CYS A 226 31.68 -23.27 -27.24
CA CYS A 226 30.41 -23.79 -26.73
C CYS A 226 29.32 -22.72 -26.63
N ARG A 227 29.68 -21.51 -26.19
CA ARG A 227 28.75 -20.39 -26.04
C ARG A 227 28.24 -19.89 -27.40
N SER A 228 29.09 -19.89 -28.43
CA SER A 228 28.73 -19.51 -29.81
C SER A 228 28.02 -18.14 -29.85
N ASN A 229 26.87 -18.05 -30.50
CA ASN A 229 25.97 -16.90 -30.51
C ASN A 229 24.59 -17.23 -29.91
N TYR A 230 24.49 -18.29 -29.10
CA TYR A 230 23.23 -18.69 -28.49
C TYR A 230 22.73 -17.62 -27.52
N ASP A 231 21.41 -17.53 -27.38
CA ASP A 231 20.79 -16.64 -26.41
C ASP A 231 21.14 -17.05 -24.98
N PHE A 232 21.29 -16.05 -24.13
CA PHE A 232 21.41 -16.29 -22.71
C PHE A 232 20.05 -16.60 -22.09
N ASN A 233 19.88 -17.82 -21.61
CA ASN A 233 18.69 -18.21 -20.85
C ASN A 233 19.02 -19.26 -19.79
N LYS A 234 18.02 -19.64 -18.98
CA LYS A 234 18.12 -20.80 -18.09
C LYS A 234 18.08 -22.08 -18.93
N VAL A 235 19.03 -22.98 -18.72
CA VAL A 235 19.02 -24.32 -19.31
C VAL A 235 18.15 -25.25 -18.46
N PHE A 236 17.17 -25.89 -19.09
CA PHE A 236 16.32 -26.91 -18.48
C PHE A 236 16.82 -28.32 -18.81
N THR A 237 17.23 -28.56 -20.05
CA THR A 237 17.77 -29.84 -20.50
C THR A 237 19.17 -29.65 -21.06
N ILE A 238 20.16 -30.30 -20.44
CA ILE A 238 21.54 -30.29 -20.92
C ILE A 238 21.66 -31.05 -22.23
N THR A 239 22.32 -30.46 -23.23
CA THR A 239 22.57 -31.10 -24.54
C THR A 239 24.04 -31.39 -24.81
N SER A 240 24.97 -30.78 -24.05
CA SER A 240 26.40 -31.05 -24.16
C SER A 240 27.05 -31.13 -22.78
N THR A 241 27.59 -32.29 -22.42
CA THR A 241 28.31 -32.47 -21.15
C THR A 241 29.68 -31.78 -21.15
N SER A 242 30.35 -31.69 -22.30
CA SER A 242 31.67 -31.03 -22.42
C SER A 242 31.58 -29.51 -22.31
N CYS A 243 30.42 -28.93 -22.62
CA CYS A 243 30.15 -27.50 -22.47
C CYS A 243 29.64 -27.11 -21.07
N ASN A 244 29.57 -28.06 -20.13
CA ASN A 244 29.04 -27.86 -18.78
C ASN A 244 30.12 -27.85 -17.72
N VAL A 245 30.99 -26.84 -17.76
CA VAL A 245 32.15 -26.74 -16.88
C VAL A 245 32.01 -25.52 -15.97
N GLY A 246 32.41 -25.66 -14.71
CA GLY A 246 32.45 -24.54 -13.74
C GLY A 246 31.09 -23.98 -13.32
N GLY A 247 29.98 -24.54 -13.81
CA GLY A 247 28.62 -24.10 -13.54
C GLY A 247 27.90 -23.49 -14.75
N SER A 248 28.63 -23.16 -15.83
CA SER A 248 27.98 -22.84 -17.10
C SER A 248 27.35 -24.08 -17.71
N LYS A 249 26.33 -23.89 -18.56
CA LYS A 249 25.61 -24.98 -19.23
C LYS A 249 25.25 -24.62 -20.67
N LEU A 250 25.35 -25.59 -21.56
CA LEU A 250 24.74 -25.55 -22.89
C LEU A 250 23.61 -26.58 -22.95
N GLY A 251 22.46 -26.13 -23.42
CA GLY A 251 21.26 -26.97 -23.42
C GLY A 251 20.08 -26.32 -24.11
N THR A 252 18.90 -26.86 -23.86
CA THR A 252 17.64 -26.24 -24.25
C THR A 252 16.93 -25.66 -23.05
N ASP A 253 16.16 -24.60 -23.29
CA ASP A 253 15.27 -24.03 -22.28
C ASP A 253 13.92 -24.76 -22.21
N SER A 254 12.96 -24.19 -21.49
CA SER A 254 11.63 -24.79 -21.30
C SER A 254 10.81 -24.90 -22.59
N THR A 255 11.15 -24.17 -23.65
CA THR A 255 10.47 -24.24 -24.96
C THR A 255 11.22 -25.14 -25.95
N GLY A 256 12.36 -25.70 -25.56
CA GLY A 256 13.19 -26.54 -26.42
C GLY A 256 14.19 -25.77 -27.28
N GLU A 257 14.32 -24.45 -27.11
CA GLU A 257 15.27 -23.64 -27.88
C GLU A 257 16.68 -23.77 -27.27
N THR A 258 17.71 -23.84 -28.13
CA THR A 258 19.10 -23.95 -27.65
C THR A 258 19.56 -22.63 -27.05
N VAL A 259 20.03 -22.67 -25.81
CA VAL A 259 20.42 -21.51 -25.01
C VAL A 259 21.69 -21.81 -24.21
N TYR A 260 22.37 -20.76 -23.78
CA TYR A 260 23.52 -20.85 -22.90
C TYR A 260 23.22 -20.23 -21.53
N GLU A 261 23.52 -20.95 -20.46
CA GLU A 261 23.41 -20.46 -19.09
C GLU A 261 24.83 -20.27 -18.54
N PRO A 262 25.29 -19.04 -18.26
CA PRO A 262 26.60 -18.83 -17.67
C PRO A 262 26.59 -19.21 -16.20
N ARG A 263 27.78 -19.37 -15.60
CA ARG A 263 27.95 -19.56 -14.15
C ARG A 263 27.17 -18.52 -13.35
N ASP A 264 26.66 -18.93 -12.19
CA ASP A 264 25.85 -18.05 -11.34
C ASP A 264 26.52 -16.71 -11.00
N LYS A 265 27.84 -16.72 -10.78
CA LYS A 265 28.65 -15.53 -10.45
C LYS A 265 28.88 -14.56 -11.63
N HIS A 266 28.44 -14.92 -12.85
CA HIS A 266 28.63 -14.09 -14.05
C HIS A 266 27.31 -13.66 -14.70
N LYS A 267 26.18 -14.13 -14.18
CA LYS A 267 24.84 -13.88 -14.74
C LYS A 267 24.49 -12.39 -14.74
N GLY A 268 24.81 -11.69 -13.66
CA GLY A 268 24.60 -10.26 -13.50
C GLY A 268 25.51 -9.44 -14.41
N ASN A 269 26.78 -9.84 -14.55
CA ASN A 269 27.73 -9.20 -15.47
C ASN A 269 27.22 -9.28 -16.93
N VAL A 270 26.79 -10.46 -17.37
CA VAL A 270 26.19 -10.66 -18.69
C VAL A 270 24.99 -9.72 -18.89
N ALA A 271 24.09 -9.67 -17.91
CA ALA A 271 22.92 -8.80 -17.96
C ALA A 271 23.29 -7.33 -18.15
N ARG A 272 24.18 -6.79 -17.30
CA ARG A 272 24.58 -5.38 -17.35
C ARG A 272 25.42 -5.02 -18.58
N SER A 273 26.23 -5.95 -19.09
CA SER A 273 26.96 -5.80 -20.36
C SER A 273 26.00 -5.71 -21.55
N LEU A 274 24.99 -6.58 -21.60
CA LEU A 274 24.01 -6.59 -22.70
C LEU A 274 23.03 -5.42 -22.62
N PHE A 275 22.59 -4.99 -21.43
CA PHE A 275 21.80 -3.76 -21.28
C PHE A 275 22.59 -2.54 -21.78
N TYR A 276 23.85 -2.41 -21.38
CA TYR A 276 24.73 -1.35 -21.85
C TYR A 276 24.89 -1.37 -23.37
N PHE A 277 25.25 -2.53 -23.94
CA PHE A 277 25.52 -2.64 -25.36
C PHE A 277 24.26 -2.37 -26.18
N SER A 278 23.12 -2.95 -25.77
CA SER A 278 21.82 -2.75 -26.41
C SER A 278 21.41 -1.28 -26.39
N VAL A 279 21.57 -0.58 -25.27
CA VAL A 279 21.21 0.85 -25.19
C VAL A 279 22.20 1.73 -25.95
N LYS A 280 23.52 1.50 -25.84
CA LYS A 280 24.54 2.31 -26.51
C LYS A 280 24.47 2.18 -28.04
N TYR A 281 24.44 0.94 -28.53
CA TYR A 281 24.50 0.61 -29.96
C TYR A 281 23.13 0.29 -30.57
N ASN A 282 22.04 0.64 -29.88
CA ASN A 282 20.66 0.49 -30.35
C ASN A 282 20.27 -0.95 -30.75
N ASN A 283 20.77 -1.94 -29.99
CA ASN A 283 20.69 -3.37 -30.31
C ASN A 283 21.14 -3.73 -31.75
N ILE A 284 21.82 -2.81 -32.43
CA ILE A 284 22.26 -2.83 -33.84
C ILE A 284 21.20 -3.27 -34.86
N SER A 285 19.99 -2.74 -34.72
CA SER A 285 18.89 -2.83 -35.68
C SER A 285 19.27 -2.45 -37.13
N PRO A 286 18.73 -3.15 -38.16
CA PRO A 286 17.82 -4.30 -38.06
C PRO A 286 18.55 -5.62 -37.77
N GLY A 287 17.87 -6.57 -37.10
CA GLY A 287 18.42 -7.92 -36.86
C GLY A 287 19.23 -8.08 -35.58
N GLY A 288 18.92 -7.30 -34.54
CA GLY A 288 19.65 -7.30 -33.26
C GLY A 288 19.57 -8.60 -32.45
N TYR A 289 20.48 -8.75 -31.48
CA TYR A 289 20.62 -9.95 -30.64
C TYR A 289 19.66 -9.96 -29.44
N MET A 290 19.37 -8.79 -28.85
CA MET A 290 18.43 -8.71 -27.71
C MET A 290 16.98 -8.78 -28.18
N ASP A 291 16.18 -9.57 -27.46
CA ASP A 291 14.74 -9.67 -27.62
C ASP A 291 14.02 -9.69 -26.25
N THR A 292 12.69 -9.81 -26.27
CA THR A 292 11.86 -9.81 -25.06
C THR A 292 12.22 -10.97 -24.12
N LYS A 293 12.49 -12.15 -24.66
CA LYS A 293 12.72 -13.38 -23.89
C LYS A 293 14.03 -13.27 -23.12
N GLN A 294 15.09 -12.88 -23.82
CA GLN A 294 16.42 -12.70 -23.26
C GLN A 294 16.43 -11.52 -22.27
N GLU A 295 15.84 -10.37 -22.62
CA GLU A 295 15.78 -9.22 -21.70
C GLU A 295 15.08 -9.58 -20.38
N ASN A 296 13.97 -10.34 -20.42
CA ASN A 296 13.29 -10.82 -19.22
C ASN A 296 14.18 -11.70 -18.35
N ARG A 297 14.99 -12.59 -18.96
CA ARG A 297 15.94 -13.40 -18.21
C ARG A 297 17.04 -12.54 -17.58
N LEU A 298 17.62 -11.63 -18.36
CA LEU A 298 18.70 -10.78 -17.89
C LEU A 298 18.24 -9.86 -16.75
N ARG A 299 16.98 -9.40 -16.74
CA ARG A 299 16.41 -8.63 -15.63
C ARG A 299 16.39 -9.44 -14.34
N LEU A 300 16.01 -10.72 -14.40
CA LEU A 300 16.07 -11.62 -13.24
C LEU A 300 17.51 -11.82 -12.77
N TRP A 301 18.45 -12.03 -13.71
CA TRP A 301 19.86 -12.18 -13.37
C TRP A 301 20.46 -10.93 -12.75
N ASN A 302 20.13 -9.73 -13.24
CA ASN A 302 20.56 -8.47 -12.63
C ASN A 302 19.99 -8.29 -11.21
N TYR A 303 18.77 -8.78 -10.95
CA TYR A 303 18.15 -8.72 -9.63
C TYR A 303 18.81 -9.68 -8.62
N PHE A 304 19.09 -10.92 -9.02
CA PHE A 304 19.67 -11.94 -8.12
C PHE A 304 21.19 -11.85 -8.00
N ASP A 305 21.90 -11.50 -9.07
CA ASP A 305 23.35 -11.32 -9.10
C ASP A 305 23.68 -9.82 -9.20
N THR A 306 23.57 -9.14 -8.05
CA THR A 306 23.82 -7.71 -7.92
C THR A 306 25.30 -7.39 -8.13
N THR A 307 25.60 -6.17 -8.58
CA THR A 307 26.98 -5.71 -8.81
C THR A 307 27.87 -5.90 -7.58
N ASP A 308 28.99 -6.60 -7.76
CA ASP A 308 29.98 -6.84 -6.72
C ASP A 308 31.17 -5.85 -6.78
N ALA A 309 32.11 -6.00 -5.85
CA ALA A 309 33.29 -5.13 -5.78
C ALA A 309 34.23 -5.29 -7.00
N ASN A 310 34.32 -6.50 -7.57
CA ASN A 310 35.19 -6.76 -8.71
C ASN A 310 34.63 -6.11 -9.98
N GLU A 311 33.32 -6.16 -10.18
CA GLU A 311 32.66 -5.56 -11.33
C GLU A 311 32.70 -4.02 -11.28
N ARG A 312 32.52 -3.41 -10.10
CA ARG A 312 32.73 -1.96 -9.92
C ARG A 312 34.17 -1.54 -10.19
N LEU A 313 35.13 -2.36 -9.74
CA LEU A 313 36.55 -2.14 -10.02
C LEU A 313 36.83 -2.26 -11.51
N ARG A 314 36.29 -3.28 -12.17
CA ARG A 314 36.38 -3.48 -13.63
C ARG A 314 35.84 -2.27 -14.39
N ASN A 315 34.66 -1.78 -14.03
CA ASN A 315 34.05 -0.57 -14.61
C ASN A 315 34.98 0.65 -14.48
N THR A 316 35.64 0.79 -13.32
CA THR A 316 36.63 1.84 -13.07
C THR A 316 37.89 1.68 -13.91
N ARG A 317 38.43 0.46 -14.02
CA ARG A 317 39.62 0.20 -14.83
C ARG A 317 39.36 0.45 -16.31
N ILE A 318 38.19 0.06 -16.83
CA ILE A 318 37.83 0.36 -18.23
C ILE A 318 37.71 1.86 -18.46
N ALA A 319 37.10 2.60 -17.53
CA ALA A 319 36.94 4.05 -17.65
C ALA A 319 38.26 4.82 -17.74
N ASN A 320 39.35 4.29 -17.16
CA ASN A 320 40.68 4.89 -17.29
C ASN A 320 41.23 4.81 -18.73
N TYR A 321 40.73 3.90 -19.56
CA TYR A 321 41.16 3.73 -20.95
C TYR A 321 40.12 4.23 -21.97
N GLN A 322 38.83 4.02 -21.71
CA GLN A 322 37.75 4.34 -22.65
C GLN A 322 36.93 5.58 -22.25
N HIS A 323 37.29 6.22 -21.12
CA HIS A 323 36.77 7.50 -20.62
C HIS A 323 35.26 7.61 -20.37
N VAL A 324 34.55 6.48 -20.42
CA VAL A 324 33.14 6.35 -20.00
C VAL A 324 33.00 5.17 -19.06
N ARG A 325 31.85 5.09 -18.36
CA ARG A 325 31.48 3.98 -17.49
C ARG A 325 30.23 3.30 -18.00
N ASN A 326 30.04 2.03 -17.67
CA ASN A 326 28.76 1.35 -17.87
C ASN A 326 27.77 1.77 -16.76
N PRO A 327 26.69 2.52 -17.09
CA PRO A 327 25.75 3.02 -16.09
C PRO A 327 24.95 1.92 -15.40
N PHE A 328 24.77 0.76 -16.04
CA PHE A 328 24.07 -0.37 -15.43
C PHE A 328 24.92 -1.11 -14.40
N ILE A 329 26.25 -0.89 -14.38
CA ILE A 329 27.13 -1.38 -13.30
C ILE A 329 27.10 -0.42 -12.10
N ASP A 330 27.12 0.89 -12.34
CA ASP A 330 27.09 1.87 -11.24
C ASP A 330 25.68 1.98 -10.61
N HIS A 331 24.65 1.90 -11.46
CA HIS A 331 23.23 2.02 -11.10
C HIS A 331 22.40 0.92 -11.79
N PRO A 332 22.49 -0.35 -11.34
CA PRO A 332 21.70 -1.44 -11.92
C PRO A 332 20.20 -1.18 -11.89
N GLU A 333 19.71 -0.37 -10.93
CA GLU A 333 18.32 0.09 -10.81
C GLU A 333 17.83 0.94 -12.00
N LEU A 334 18.71 1.44 -12.88
CA LEU A 334 18.32 2.16 -14.09
C LEU A 334 17.44 1.32 -15.02
N ILE A 335 17.63 0.01 -15.03
CA ILE A 335 16.90 -0.90 -15.92
C ILE A 335 15.39 -0.93 -15.61
N ASP A 336 14.98 -0.65 -14.38
CA ASP A 336 13.56 -0.59 -13.97
C ASP A 336 12.83 0.60 -14.62
N ARG A 337 13.60 1.62 -15.03
CA ARG A 337 13.12 2.82 -15.71
C ARG A 337 13.22 2.74 -17.23
N ILE A 338 13.54 1.57 -17.78
CA ILE A 338 13.51 1.32 -19.23
C ILE A 338 12.56 0.15 -19.49
N ALA A 339 11.53 0.32 -20.33
CA ALA A 339 10.58 -0.74 -20.65
C ALA A 339 11.16 -1.81 -21.59
N SER A 340 12.02 -1.41 -22.52
CA SER A 340 12.78 -2.31 -23.39
C SER A 340 14.12 -1.68 -23.76
N THR A 341 15.21 -2.44 -23.67
CA THR A 341 16.54 -1.96 -24.07
C THR A 341 16.72 -1.96 -25.59
N PHE A 342 15.97 -2.80 -26.31
CA PHE A 342 16.14 -3.05 -27.73
C PHE A 342 15.08 -2.44 -28.65
N SER A 343 13.91 -2.07 -28.10
CA SER A 343 12.81 -1.47 -28.86
C SER A 343 12.47 -0.07 -28.33
N VAL A 344 11.91 0.78 -29.20
CA VAL A 344 11.36 2.08 -28.79
C VAL A 344 9.99 1.86 -28.17
N VAL A 345 9.91 1.91 -26.84
CA VAL A 345 8.68 1.75 -26.06
C VAL A 345 8.65 2.83 -25.01
N ASN A 346 7.58 3.62 -24.97
CA ASN A 346 7.34 4.62 -23.92
C ASN A 346 6.13 4.20 -23.10
N ARG A 347 6.28 4.10 -21.78
CA ARG A 347 5.15 3.87 -20.89
C ARG A 347 4.21 5.05 -20.92
N THR A 348 2.92 4.76 -21.00
CA THR A 348 1.87 5.77 -20.90
C THR A 348 1.70 6.18 -19.44
N PRO A 349 1.65 7.50 -19.15
CA PRO A 349 1.24 7.97 -17.84
C PRO A 349 -0.17 7.47 -17.51
N VAL A 350 -0.36 6.93 -16.30
CA VAL A 350 -1.66 6.39 -15.85
C VAL A 350 -2.05 6.97 -14.49
N GLY A 351 -3.34 7.21 -14.29
CA GLY A 351 -3.90 7.51 -12.97
C GLY A 351 -4.00 6.23 -12.15
N LYS A 352 -3.54 6.26 -10.90
CA LYS A 352 -3.61 5.10 -9.99
C LYS A 352 -4.36 5.45 -8.73
N ILE A 353 -5.32 4.61 -8.36
CA ILE A 353 -6.30 4.89 -7.31
C ILE A 353 -5.97 4.18 -5.99
N SER A 354 -6.00 4.93 -4.89
CA SER A 354 -6.04 4.41 -3.51
C SER A 354 -7.09 5.15 -2.71
N ALA A 355 -7.53 4.59 -1.58
CA ALA A 355 -8.53 5.19 -0.72
C ALA A 355 -8.13 5.20 0.76
N THR A 356 -8.78 6.06 1.53
CA THR A 356 -8.75 6.01 2.99
C THR A 356 -10.04 6.56 3.61
N PRO A 357 -10.58 5.91 4.65
CA PRO A 357 -10.21 4.56 5.09
C PRO A 357 -10.73 3.50 4.09
N TYR A 358 -10.19 2.28 4.15
CA TYR A 358 -10.75 1.11 3.43
C TYR A 358 -11.91 0.44 4.17
N THR A 359 -12.20 0.89 5.39
CA THR A 359 -13.38 0.47 6.16
C THR A 359 -13.98 1.70 6.83
N VAL A 360 -15.24 1.98 6.54
CA VAL A 360 -16.02 3.06 7.14
C VAL A 360 -17.04 2.44 8.10
N THR A 361 -17.02 2.89 9.34
CA THR A 361 -18.08 2.58 10.31
C THR A 361 -18.81 3.87 10.65
N TYR A 362 -20.10 3.92 10.36
CA TYR A 362 -20.96 5.03 10.72
C TYR A 362 -21.38 4.91 12.19
N ASP A 363 -21.61 6.08 12.81
CA ASP A 363 -22.29 6.15 14.11
C ASP A 363 -23.67 5.48 14.03
N THR A 364 -24.16 5.01 15.19
CA THR A 364 -25.53 4.47 15.29
C THR A 364 -26.54 5.57 15.03
N LEU A 365 -27.43 5.37 14.06
CA LEU A 365 -28.49 6.32 13.68
C LEU A 365 -29.88 5.76 14.01
N ARG A 366 -30.89 6.61 14.23
CA ARG A 366 -32.27 6.10 14.25
C ARG A 366 -32.69 5.73 12.84
N ALA A 367 -33.60 4.76 12.70
CA ALA A 367 -34.21 4.48 11.42
C ALA A 367 -34.89 5.75 10.86
N GLY A 368 -34.58 6.12 9.62
CA GLY A 368 -35.01 7.37 8.98
C GLY A 368 -34.03 8.54 9.10
N ASP A 369 -33.10 8.51 10.05
CA ASP A 369 -32.01 9.51 10.12
C ASP A 369 -30.96 9.23 9.04
N THR A 370 -30.09 10.21 8.77
CA THR A 370 -28.99 10.04 7.81
C THR A 370 -27.68 10.64 8.33
N SER A 371 -26.57 10.06 7.90
CA SER A 371 -25.22 10.61 8.13
C SER A 371 -24.37 10.45 6.88
N SER A 372 -23.37 11.32 6.71
CA SER A 372 -22.43 11.25 5.59
C SER A 372 -21.00 11.02 6.08
N TYR A 373 -20.24 10.26 5.30
CA TYR A 373 -18.80 10.06 5.47
C TYR A 373 -18.04 10.55 4.24
N LEU A 374 -16.85 11.12 4.44
CA LEU A 374 -15.96 11.54 3.36
C LEU A 374 -14.81 10.55 3.23
N ILE A 375 -14.82 9.77 2.14
CA ILE A 375 -13.75 8.82 1.84
C ILE A 375 -12.73 9.53 0.95
N GLY A 376 -11.49 9.65 1.42
CA GLY A 376 -10.40 10.24 0.65
C GLY A 376 -9.99 9.31 -0.48
N ILE A 377 -10.02 9.79 -1.72
CA ILE A 377 -9.53 9.10 -2.92
C ILE A 377 -8.27 9.79 -3.39
N MET A 378 -7.20 9.04 -3.53
CA MET A 378 -5.86 9.53 -3.84
C MET A 378 -5.42 9.04 -5.21
N ASN A 379 -4.86 9.96 -6.00
CA ASN A 379 -4.20 9.63 -7.24
C ASN A 379 -2.69 9.57 -7.05
N TYR A 380 -2.14 8.37 -6.86
CA TYR A 380 -0.69 8.15 -6.74
C TYR A 380 -0.03 7.81 -8.09
N GLY A 381 -0.76 7.94 -9.18
CA GLY A 381 -0.27 7.77 -10.55
C GLY A 381 0.44 9.01 -11.09
N THR A 382 0.75 8.97 -12.39
CA THR A 382 1.47 10.02 -13.13
C THR A 382 0.59 10.78 -14.12
N ALA A 383 -0.67 10.38 -14.29
CA ALA A 383 -1.68 11.08 -15.09
C ALA A 383 -2.93 11.39 -14.25
N ASN A 384 -3.88 12.13 -14.81
CA ASN A 384 -5.19 12.34 -14.18
C ASN A 384 -5.91 11.00 -13.94
N LEU A 385 -6.50 10.86 -12.77
CA LEU A 385 -7.35 9.75 -12.39
C LEU A 385 -8.80 10.14 -12.63
N THR A 386 -9.44 9.48 -13.60
CA THR A 386 -10.88 9.60 -13.84
C THR A 386 -11.60 8.42 -13.21
N ILE A 387 -12.49 8.69 -12.26
CA ILE A 387 -13.35 7.66 -11.66
C ILE A 387 -14.46 7.36 -12.65
N SER A 388 -14.49 6.13 -13.17
CA SER A 388 -15.52 5.66 -14.10
C SER A 388 -16.78 5.24 -13.38
N ASN A 389 -16.64 4.71 -12.16
CA ASN A 389 -17.78 4.23 -11.38
C ASN A 389 -17.54 4.30 -9.87
N ALA A 390 -18.60 4.54 -9.10
CA ALA A 390 -18.62 4.48 -7.64
C ALA A 390 -19.99 3.98 -7.18
N ILE A 391 -20.11 2.67 -6.90
CA ILE A 391 -21.38 2.01 -6.60
C ILE A 391 -21.33 1.30 -5.25
N SER A 392 -22.40 1.48 -4.47
CA SER A 392 -22.64 0.71 -3.27
C SER A 392 -23.32 -0.63 -3.57
N SER A 393 -22.95 -1.67 -2.84
CA SER A 393 -23.59 -2.99 -2.94
C SER A 393 -25.00 -3.06 -2.33
N ILE A 394 -25.39 -2.08 -1.49
CA ILE A 394 -26.73 -2.00 -0.89
C ILE A 394 -27.30 -0.57 -0.92
N PRO A 395 -28.62 -0.39 -1.03
CA PRO A 395 -29.24 0.94 -1.23
C PRO A 395 -29.17 1.86 0.00
N GLN A 396 -28.93 1.32 1.20
CA GLN A 396 -28.78 2.12 2.43
C GLN A 396 -27.50 2.96 2.45
N PHE A 397 -26.50 2.59 1.64
CA PHE A 397 -25.35 3.46 1.38
C PHE A 397 -25.47 4.03 -0.03
N THR A 398 -25.52 5.35 -0.14
CA THR A 398 -25.67 6.04 -1.42
C THR A 398 -24.50 6.99 -1.65
N VAL A 399 -23.88 6.93 -2.82
CA VAL A 399 -22.87 7.92 -3.24
C VAL A 399 -23.58 9.23 -3.56
N VAL A 400 -23.19 10.30 -2.87
CA VAL A 400 -23.77 11.65 -3.02
C VAL A 400 -22.96 12.49 -3.99
N SER A 401 -21.63 12.38 -3.93
CA SER A 401 -20.72 13.12 -4.79
C SER A 401 -19.38 12.40 -4.91
N THR A 402 -18.71 12.58 -6.04
CA THR A 402 -17.41 11.97 -6.36
C THR A 402 -16.48 13.03 -6.93
N ALA A 403 -15.33 13.26 -6.29
CA ALA A 403 -14.29 14.10 -6.85
C ALA A 403 -13.59 13.39 -8.03
N SER A 404 -13.80 13.87 -9.26
CA SER A 404 -13.20 13.35 -10.49
C SER A 404 -13.21 14.44 -11.57
N PRO A 405 -12.13 14.63 -12.37
CA PRO A 405 -10.87 13.92 -12.29
C PRO A 405 -9.99 14.40 -11.13
N ILE A 406 -9.10 13.54 -10.66
CA ILE A 406 -8.10 13.85 -9.62
C ILE A 406 -6.73 13.94 -10.29
N ALA A 407 -6.08 15.11 -10.24
CA ALA A 407 -4.76 15.28 -10.81
C ALA A 407 -3.70 14.39 -10.14
N ALA A 408 -2.61 14.07 -10.86
CA ALA A 408 -1.52 13.26 -10.33
C ALA A 408 -0.94 13.89 -9.04
N GLY A 409 -0.83 13.10 -7.98
CA GLY A 409 -0.36 13.57 -6.67
C GLY A 409 -1.37 14.40 -5.89
N GLN A 410 -2.63 14.44 -6.32
CA GLN A 410 -3.73 15.07 -5.57
C GLN A 410 -4.67 14.01 -4.99
N PHE A 411 -5.53 14.45 -4.09
CA PHE A 411 -6.62 13.65 -3.55
C PHE A 411 -7.92 14.45 -3.58
N GLY A 412 -9.04 13.74 -3.63
CA GLY A 412 -10.39 14.28 -3.51
C GLY A 412 -11.22 13.40 -2.60
N TYR A 413 -12.52 13.69 -2.49
CA TYR A 413 -13.41 12.91 -1.63
C TYR A 413 -14.56 12.30 -2.41
N ILE A 414 -14.96 11.09 -2.02
CA ILE A 414 -16.29 10.56 -2.29
C ILE A 414 -17.12 10.74 -1.03
N ARG A 415 -18.27 11.39 -1.17
CA ARG A 415 -19.25 11.53 -0.09
C ARG A 415 -20.24 10.39 -0.17
N VAL A 416 -20.28 9.56 0.87
CA VAL A 416 -21.23 8.45 0.97
C VAL A 416 -22.20 8.76 2.10
N LYS A 417 -23.50 8.61 1.85
CA LYS A 417 -24.56 8.79 2.82
C LYS A 417 -25.10 7.44 3.26
N PHE A 418 -25.25 7.24 4.57
CA PHE A 418 -25.95 6.11 5.18
C PHE A 418 -27.37 6.54 5.57
N SER A 419 -28.37 5.76 5.13
CA SER A 419 -29.81 5.98 5.37
C SER A 419 -30.48 4.67 5.81
N PRO A 420 -30.41 4.26 7.09
CA PRO A 420 -31.07 3.05 7.55
C PRO A 420 -32.60 3.16 7.51
N THR A 421 -33.25 2.10 7.04
CA THR A 421 -34.72 2.04 6.89
C THR A 421 -35.41 1.21 7.97
N SER A 422 -34.73 0.20 8.50
CA SER A 422 -35.23 -0.70 9.54
C SER A 422 -34.59 -0.34 10.87
N THR A 423 -35.30 -0.54 11.97
CA THR A 423 -34.77 -0.34 13.32
C THR A 423 -33.88 -1.50 13.74
N TYR A 424 -32.93 -1.25 14.65
CA TYR A 424 -32.11 -2.28 15.29
C TYR A 424 -31.36 -3.22 14.33
N THR A 425 -30.97 -2.72 13.16
CA THR A 425 -30.40 -3.51 12.08
C THR A 425 -28.94 -3.12 11.86
N THR A 426 -28.07 -4.11 11.65
CA THR A 426 -26.72 -3.86 11.13
C THR A 426 -26.70 -4.01 9.63
N TYR A 427 -26.18 -2.98 8.97
CA TYR A 427 -26.00 -2.94 7.53
C TYR A 427 -24.51 -3.09 7.22
N ASN A 428 -24.16 -4.15 6.49
CA ASN A 428 -22.83 -4.34 5.93
C ASN A 428 -22.93 -4.26 4.41
N GLY A 429 -22.15 -3.37 3.82
CA GLY A 429 -22.08 -3.16 2.39
C GLY A 429 -20.66 -2.87 1.95
N THR A 430 -20.48 -2.69 0.66
CA THR A 430 -19.21 -2.29 0.05
C THR A 430 -19.44 -1.16 -0.92
N LEU A 431 -18.47 -0.25 -1.03
CA LEU A 431 -18.37 0.72 -2.10
C LEU A 431 -17.27 0.26 -3.06
N THR A 432 -17.65 -0.02 -4.30
CA THR A 432 -16.72 -0.34 -5.39
C THR A 432 -16.44 0.93 -6.18
N VAL A 433 -15.17 1.35 -6.22
CA VAL A 433 -14.72 2.52 -6.99
C VAL A 433 -13.77 2.06 -8.08
N SER A 434 -14.08 2.41 -9.33
CA SER A 434 -13.36 1.94 -10.51
C SER A 434 -12.80 3.11 -11.34
N ASN A 435 -11.67 2.88 -12.01
CA ASN A 435 -11.22 3.65 -13.16
C ASN A 435 -11.05 2.73 -14.38
N SER A 436 -10.37 3.18 -15.44
CA SER A 436 -10.09 2.38 -16.65
C SER A 436 -9.33 1.08 -16.36
N ASP A 437 -8.43 1.09 -15.38
CA ASP A 437 -7.38 0.05 -15.24
C ASP A 437 -7.39 -0.64 -13.88
N SER A 438 -8.22 -0.20 -12.94
CA SER A 438 -8.18 -0.64 -11.54
C SER A 438 -9.52 -0.47 -10.86
N THR A 439 -9.73 -1.28 -9.82
CA THR A 439 -10.88 -1.19 -8.93
C THR A 439 -10.43 -1.34 -7.50
N ILE A 440 -11.00 -0.54 -6.61
CA ILE A 440 -10.83 -0.65 -5.16
C ILE A 440 -12.18 -0.88 -4.50
N ILE A 441 -12.16 -1.57 -3.36
CA ILE A 441 -13.35 -1.89 -2.57
C ILE A 441 -13.16 -1.31 -1.17
N ILE A 442 -14.16 -0.58 -0.70
CA ILE A 442 -14.20 -0.01 0.65
C ILE A 442 -15.37 -0.65 1.40
N ASN A 443 -15.12 -1.21 2.59
CA ASN A 443 -16.16 -1.80 3.41
C ASN A 443 -16.96 -0.70 4.12
N LEU A 444 -18.29 -0.82 4.12
CA LEU A 444 -19.20 0.11 4.77
C LEU A 444 -20.01 -0.63 5.83
N LYS A 445 -20.01 -0.11 7.05
CA LYS A 445 -20.79 -0.65 8.17
C LYS A 445 -21.60 0.46 8.82
N GLY A 446 -22.90 0.23 9.00
CA GLY A 446 -23.80 1.14 9.69
C GLY A 446 -24.75 0.36 10.59
N VAL A 447 -25.17 0.98 11.68
CA VAL A 447 -26.11 0.37 12.63
C VAL A 447 -27.28 1.32 12.82
N SER A 448 -28.48 0.77 12.85
CA SER A 448 -29.68 1.52 13.19
C SER A 448 -30.18 1.20 14.60
N SER A 449 -30.75 2.20 15.27
CA SER A 449 -31.52 2.06 16.50
C SER A 449 -33.00 2.32 16.23
N GLY A 450 -33.87 1.81 17.11
CA GLY A 450 -35.29 2.16 17.12
C GLY A 450 -35.61 3.29 18.09
N PRO A 451 -36.91 3.59 18.28
CA PRO A 451 -37.38 4.48 19.32
C PRO A 451 -36.90 3.95 20.68
N ILE A 452 -36.16 4.79 21.40
CA ILE A 452 -35.74 4.52 22.77
C ILE A 452 -36.79 5.19 23.65
N GLY A 453 -37.85 4.46 23.96
CA GLY A 453 -38.96 4.98 24.75
C GLY A 453 -39.80 3.86 25.32
N ILE A 454 -40.15 4.01 26.60
CA ILE A 454 -41.13 3.16 27.25
C ILE A 454 -42.51 3.42 26.62
N GLN A 455 -43.24 2.35 26.30
CA GLN A 455 -44.59 2.46 25.75
C GLN A 455 -45.60 1.86 26.71
N ASN A 456 -46.65 2.60 27.07
CA ASN A 456 -47.82 2.02 27.72
C ASN A 456 -48.68 1.35 26.64
N ILE A 457 -48.79 0.02 26.71
CA ILE A 457 -49.42 -0.81 25.67
C ILE A 457 -50.84 -1.26 26.04
N SER A 458 -51.41 -0.80 27.16
CA SER A 458 -52.76 -1.19 27.57
C SER A 458 -53.52 -0.06 28.25
N SER A 459 -54.83 0.00 27.98
CA SER A 459 -55.79 0.83 28.72
C SER A 459 -56.31 0.15 30.00
N THR A 460 -55.96 -1.11 30.23
CA THR A 460 -56.40 -1.87 31.41
C THR A 460 -55.40 -1.70 32.55
N VAL A 461 -55.93 -1.51 33.76
CA VAL A 461 -55.11 -1.38 34.98
C VAL A 461 -54.79 -2.78 35.51
N PRO A 462 -53.51 -3.18 35.56
CA PRO A 462 -53.10 -4.51 36.05
C PRO A 462 -53.44 -4.70 37.53
N LYS A 463 -53.77 -5.94 37.91
CA LYS A 463 -54.03 -6.33 39.31
C LYS A 463 -52.76 -6.65 40.12
N GLU A 464 -51.66 -6.95 39.42
CA GLU A 464 -50.39 -7.34 40.04
C GLU A 464 -49.22 -6.64 39.34
N THR A 465 -48.17 -6.38 40.10
CA THR A 465 -46.90 -5.86 39.58
C THR A 465 -46.03 -7.05 39.16
N LYS A 466 -45.45 -7.03 37.95
CA LYS A 466 -44.70 -8.17 37.41
C LYS A 466 -43.67 -7.75 36.37
N LEU A 467 -42.49 -8.36 36.42
CA LEU A 467 -41.49 -8.31 35.36
C LEU A 467 -41.56 -9.59 34.53
N PHE A 468 -41.77 -9.45 33.22
CA PHE A 468 -41.85 -10.60 32.32
C PHE A 468 -40.46 -11.00 31.81
N GLN A 469 -40.35 -12.25 31.35
CA GLN A 469 -39.18 -12.71 30.64
C GLN A 469 -39.06 -11.95 29.31
N ASN A 470 -37.87 -11.46 29.00
CA ASN A 470 -37.61 -10.75 27.76
C ASN A 470 -37.78 -11.70 26.58
N TYR A 471 -38.32 -11.20 25.47
CA TYR A 471 -38.51 -12.02 24.26
C TYR A 471 -38.00 -11.28 23.01
N PRO A 472 -37.18 -11.94 22.17
CA PRO A 472 -36.61 -13.28 22.36
C PRO A 472 -35.57 -13.34 23.51
N ASN A 473 -35.29 -14.53 24.04
CA ASN A 473 -34.19 -14.81 24.96
C ASN A 473 -33.72 -16.27 24.79
N PRO A 474 -32.51 -16.54 24.24
CA PRO A 474 -31.46 -15.58 23.87
C PRO A 474 -31.88 -14.61 22.74
N PHE A 475 -31.21 -13.47 22.65
CA PHE A 475 -31.47 -12.49 21.59
C PHE A 475 -30.20 -11.97 20.91
N ASN A 476 -30.39 -11.51 19.67
CA ASN A 476 -29.41 -10.81 18.85
C ASN A 476 -30.15 -10.03 17.74
N PRO A 477 -29.99 -8.69 17.61
CA PRO A 477 -29.38 -7.76 18.55
C PRO A 477 -30.35 -7.16 19.58
N VAL A 478 -31.66 -7.43 19.46
CA VAL A 478 -32.71 -6.81 20.29
C VAL A 478 -33.66 -7.79 20.93
N THR A 479 -34.12 -7.43 22.13
CA THR A 479 -35.20 -8.07 22.87
C THR A 479 -36.20 -7.03 23.38
N ILE A 480 -37.41 -7.44 23.70
CA ILE A 480 -38.41 -6.60 24.36
C ILE A 480 -38.50 -7.02 25.81
N ILE A 481 -38.35 -6.06 26.73
CA ILE A 481 -38.60 -6.25 28.15
C ILE A 481 -39.99 -5.69 28.45
N ARG A 482 -40.89 -6.56 28.89
CA ARG A 482 -42.24 -6.19 29.33
C ARG A 482 -42.31 -6.19 30.85
N PHE A 483 -42.98 -5.21 31.42
CA PHE A 483 -43.35 -5.20 32.83
C PHE A 483 -44.70 -4.53 33.03
N GLN A 484 -45.32 -4.77 34.17
CA GLN A 484 -46.59 -4.15 34.52
C GLN A 484 -46.56 -3.65 35.95
N ILE A 485 -47.24 -2.53 36.18
CA ILE A 485 -47.36 -1.85 37.47
C ILE A 485 -48.81 -1.98 37.91
N SER A 486 -49.03 -2.61 39.07
CA SER A 486 -50.37 -2.75 39.63
C SER A 486 -50.99 -1.39 39.94
N GLY A 487 -52.28 -1.23 39.62
CA GLY A 487 -53.09 -0.13 40.16
C GLY A 487 -53.90 -0.56 41.37
N TYR A 488 -53.49 -1.63 42.05
CA TYR A 488 -54.14 -2.17 43.23
C TYR A 488 -53.14 -2.50 44.33
N GLU A 489 -53.52 -2.23 45.57
CA GLU A 489 -52.80 -2.60 46.78
C GLU A 489 -53.78 -3.12 47.82
N ASN A 490 -53.54 -4.32 48.37
CA ASN A 490 -54.45 -4.98 49.32
C ASN A 490 -55.91 -5.00 48.84
N GLY A 491 -56.12 -5.15 47.53
CA GLY A 491 -57.44 -5.16 46.89
C GLY A 491 -58.09 -3.78 46.66
N LYS A 492 -57.47 -2.68 47.08
CA LYS A 492 -57.96 -1.30 46.85
C LYS A 492 -57.25 -0.67 45.64
N LYS A 493 -57.99 0.12 44.86
CA LYS A 493 -57.45 0.81 43.67
C LYS A 493 -56.52 1.95 44.09
N LYS A 494 -55.29 1.95 43.57
CA LYS A 494 -54.26 2.99 43.69
C LYS A 494 -54.09 3.67 42.33
N ASN A 495 -54.22 4.99 42.29
CA ASN A 495 -54.04 5.82 41.08
C ASN A 495 -52.75 6.68 41.15
N GLU A 496 -51.82 6.34 42.05
CA GLU A 496 -50.63 7.15 42.29
C GLU A 496 -49.44 6.65 41.46
N ASN A 497 -48.57 7.59 41.07
CA ASN A 497 -47.38 7.28 40.31
C ASN A 497 -46.33 6.62 41.21
N SER A 498 -45.70 5.56 40.72
CA SER A 498 -44.58 4.90 41.42
C SER A 498 -43.27 5.27 40.72
N PHE A 499 -42.17 5.36 41.47
CA PHE A 499 -40.85 5.57 40.88
C PHE A 499 -40.31 4.22 40.40
N VAL A 500 -40.01 4.12 39.11
CA VAL A 500 -39.65 2.87 38.44
C VAL A 500 -38.22 2.95 37.95
N THR A 501 -37.43 1.96 38.34
CA THR A 501 -36.07 1.75 37.85
C THR A 501 -35.98 0.40 37.16
N LEU A 502 -35.56 0.39 35.90
CA LEU A 502 -35.25 -0.83 35.16
C LEU A 502 -33.81 -0.73 34.66
N LYS A 503 -32.94 -1.60 35.18
CA LYS A 503 -31.50 -1.59 34.89
C LYS A 503 -31.00 -2.95 34.44
N VAL A 504 -29.96 -2.96 33.63
CA VAL A 504 -29.26 -4.16 33.13
C VAL A 504 -27.87 -4.23 33.75
N TYR A 505 -27.47 -5.42 34.20
CA TYR A 505 -26.22 -5.69 34.90
C TYR A 505 -25.48 -6.88 34.28
N ASN A 506 -24.14 -6.85 34.34
CA ASN A 506 -23.32 -8.02 34.00
C ASN A 506 -23.17 -9.00 35.19
N LEU A 507 -22.43 -10.10 34.99
CA LEU A 507 -22.17 -11.12 36.04
C LEU A 507 -21.44 -10.58 37.27
N LEU A 508 -20.73 -9.46 37.14
CA LEU A 508 -20.01 -8.81 38.25
C LEU A 508 -20.89 -7.78 38.99
N GLY A 509 -22.16 -7.62 38.60
CA GLY A 509 -23.08 -6.64 39.17
C GLY A 509 -22.84 -5.20 38.68
N GLN A 510 -22.01 -5.00 37.65
CA GLN A 510 -21.80 -3.67 37.07
C GLN A 510 -23.00 -3.28 36.21
N GLU A 511 -23.48 -2.05 36.37
CA GLU A 511 -24.56 -1.48 35.55
C GLU A 511 -24.08 -1.28 34.10
N ILE A 512 -24.80 -1.88 33.16
CA ILE A 512 -24.54 -1.81 31.71
C ILE A 512 -25.50 -0.83 31.01
N ALA A 513 -26.72 -0.71 31.52
CA ALA A 513 -27.71 0.21 30.98
C ALA A 513 -28.78 0.54 32.04
N THR A 514 -29.21 1.79 32.07
CA THR A 514 -30.47 2.21 32.69
C THR A 514 -31.51 2.39 31.58
N LEU A 515 -32.58 1.59 31.62
CA LEU A 515 -33.64 1.57 30.61
C LEU A 515 -34.83 2.43 31.01
N VAL A 516 -35.17 2.43 32.30
CA VAL A 516 -36.23 3.25 32.90
C VAL A 516 -35.70 3.81 34.21
N ASN A 517 -35.92 5.10 34.47
CA ASN A 517 -35.59 5.76 35.73
C ASN A 517 -36.48 7.00 35.93
N GLU A 518 -37.79 6.77 36.06
CA GLU A 518 -38.79 7.84 36.10
C GLU A 518 -40.06 7.44 36.86
N LYS A 519 -40.97 8.39 37.04
CA LYS A 519 -42.29 8.14 37.66
C LYS A 519 -43.27 7.64 36.59
N LEU A 520 -43.85 6.45 36.81
CA LEU A 520 -44.83 5.86 35.90
C LEU A 520 -46.17 5.65 36.62
N THR A 521 -47.26 5.78 35.86
CA THR A 521 -48.61 5.43 36.28
C THR A 521 -48.81 3.92 36.30
N PRO A 522 -49.83 3.38 36.98
CA PRO A 522 -50.25 1.99 36.78
C PRO A 522 -50.53 1.68 35.30
N GLY A 523 -50.02 0.54 34.82
CA GLY A 523 -50.10 0.20 33.39
C GLY A 523 -49.19 -0.96 32.98
N ILE A 524 -49.28 -1.36 31.71
CA ILE A 524 -48.42 -2.37 31.10
C ILE A 524 -47.45 -1.67 30.17
N TYR A 525 -46.17 -1.93 30.37
CA TYR A 525 -45.09 -1.24 29.69
C TYR A 525 -44.20 -2.20 28.92
N GLU A 526 -43.78 -1.75 27.73
CA GLU A 526 -42.73 -2.39 26.95
C GLU A 526 -41.59 -1.42 26.70
N ILE A 527 -40.37 -1.96 26.74
CA ILE A 527 -39.17 -1.23 26.36
C ILE A 527 -38.23 -2.15 25.55
N PRO A 528 -37.81 -1.73 24.35
CA PRO A 528 -36.80 -2.46 23.59
C PRO A 528 -35.43 -2.30 24.24
N PHE A 529 -34.67 -3.39 24.29
CA PHE A 529 -33.27 -3.41 24.72
C PHE A 529 -32.38 -3.95 23.61
N SER A 530 -31.34 -3.18 23.27
CA SER A 530 -30.42 -3.46 22.18
C SER A 530 -29.00 -3.63 22.69
N VAL A 531 -28.24 -4.53 22.04
CA VAL A 531 -26.78 -4.62 22.25
C VAL A 531 -26.02 -3.40 21.74
N TYR A 532 -26.66 -2.55 20.93
CA TYR A 532 -26.08 -1.30 20.43
C TYR A 532 -26.43 -0.15 21.37
N GLN A 533 -25.41 0.38 22.06
CA GLN A 533 -25.56 1.51 22.97
C GLN A 533 -25.45 2.83 22.21
N SER A 534 -26.05 3.90 22.77
CA SER A 534 -25.94 5.27 22.26
C SER A 534 -24.52 5.82 22.26
N SER A 535 -23.61 5.22 23.03
CA SER A 535 -22.17 5.52 23.07
C SER A 535 -21.35 4.88 21.94
N GLY A 536 -21.98 4.15 21.00
CA GLY A 536 -21.30 3.44 19.91
C GLY A 536 -20.61 2.13 20.33
N SER A 537 -20.65 1.78 21.63
CA SER A 537 -20.12 0.51 22.15
C SER A 537 -21.15 -0.62 22.03
N GLN A 538 -20.68 -1.84 21.73
CA GLN A 538 -21.54 -3.04 21.65
C GLN A 538 -21.44 -3.86 22.94
N ILE A 539 -22.58 -4.28 23.48
CA ILE A 539 -22.64 -5.23 24.60
C ILE A 539 -22.16 -6.61 24.11
N LEU A 540 -21.18 -7.21 24.79
CA LEU A 540 -20.61 -8.51 24.42
C LEU A 540 -21.61 -9.66 24.64
N SER A 541 -21.46 -10.75 23.90
CA SER A 541 -22.22 -11.99 24.15
C SER A 541 -21.98 -12.51 25.57
N GLY A 542 -23.01 -13.08 26.19
CA GLY A 542 -22.92 -13.57 27.55
C GLY A 542 -24.24 -13.54 28.29
N VAL A 543 -24.16 -13.84 29.58
CA VAL A 543 -25.29 -13.82 30.51
C VAL A 543 -25.32 -12.50 31.26
N TYR A 544 -26.50 -11.91 31.34
CA TYR A 544 -26.77 -10.65 32.01
C TYR A 544 -28.06 -10.77 32.82
N PHE A 545 -28.28 -9.80 33.70
CA PHE A 545 -29.48 -9.71 34.50
C PHE A 545 -30.13 -8.35 34.31
N TYR A 546 -31.46 -8.30 34.33
CA TYR A 546 -32.20 -7.06 34.37
C TYR A 546 -33.12 -7.06 35.57
N LYS A 547 -33.10 -5.95 36.30
CA LYS A 547 -33.81 -5.77 37.57
C LYS A 547 -34.80 -4.64 37.44
N LEU A 548 -36.06 -4.93 37.79
CA LEU A 548 -37.12 -3.96 37.96
C LEU A 548 -37.26 -3.66 39.45
N GLU A 549 -37.16 -2.38 39.80
CA GLU A 549 -37.44 -1.85 41.13
C GLU A 549 -38.54 -0.82 41.04
N ILE A 550 -39.55 -0.95 41.88
CA ILE A 550 -40.66 0.00 41.98
C ILE A 550 -40.78 0.42 43.43
N VAL A 551 -40.57 1.71 43.66
CA VAL A 551 -40.59 2.33 44.99
C VAL A 551 -41.75 3.32 45.03
N ASP A 552 -42.54 3.24 46.10
CA ASP A 552 -43.49 4.29 46.41
C ASP A 552 -42.73 5.47 47.05
N PRO A 553 -42.76 6.67 46.43
CA PRO A 553 -42.10 7.86 46.98
C PRO A 553 -42.56 8.26 48.38
N LEU A 554 -43.74 7.79 48.81
CA LEU A 554 -44.39 8.16 50.06
C LEU A 554 -44.33 7.03 51.10
N GLY A 555 -43.65 5.92 50.79
CA GLY A 555 -43.44 4.78 51.71
C GLY A 555 -44.72 4.04 52.10
N ARG A 556 -45.78 4.19 51.31
CA ARG A 556 -47.12 3.66 51.63
C ARG A 556 -47.29 2.20 51.22
N THR A 557 -46.47 1.73 50.28
CA THR A 557 -46.54 0.37 49.73
C THR A 557 -45.20 -0.34 49.87
N GLU A 558 -45.23 -1.67 49.95
CA GLU A 558 -44.00 -2.46 49.88
C GLU A 558 -43.29 -2.22 48.56
N ASN A 559 -41.96 -2.10 48.63
CA ASN A 559 -41.13 -1.96 47.44
C ASN A 559 -41.13 -3.27 46.67
N PHE A 560 -41.34 -3.18 45.36
CA PHE A 560 -41.25 -4.35 44.49
C PHE A 560 -39.85 -4.44 43.88
N SER A 561 -39.26 -5.64 43.91
CA SER A 561 -38.00 -5.93 43.23
C SER A 561 -38.06 -7.30 42.59
N GLN A 562 -37.87 -7.38 41.27
CA GLN A 562 -37.77 -8.63 40.53
C GLN A 562 -36.58 -8.58 39.56
N THR A 563 -35.82 -9.68 39.49
CA THR A 563 -34.67 -9.82 38.58
C THR A 563 -34.88 -11.01 37.67
N ASN A 564 -34.67 -10.81 36.37
CA ASN A 564 -34.72 -11.87 35.37
C ASN A 564 -33.38 -11.93 34.60
N LYS A 565 -33.08 -13.10 34.05
CA LYS A 565 -31.85 -13.36 33.27
C LYS A 565 -32.09 -13.11 31.79
N LEU A 566 -31.22 -12.37 31.11
CA LEU A 566 -31.17 -12.25 29.65
C LEU A 566 -29.84 -12.80 29.09
N ILE A 567 -29.90 -13.44 27.93
CA ILE A 567 -28.75 -14.05 27.25
C ILE A 567 -28.55 -13.37 25.91
N ILE A 568 -27.36 -12.82 25.69
CA ILE A 568 -26.94 -12.21 24.43
C ILE A 568 -26.10 -13.24 23.66
N VAL A 569 -26.50 -13.53 22.43
CA VAL A 569 -25.76 -14.40 21.50
C VAL A 569 -25.24 -13.58 20.31
N LYS A 570 -24.12 -14.01 19.73
CA LYS A 570 -23.52 -13.37 18.56
C LYS A 570 -23.94 -14.04 17.27
#